data_AF-A0A4Q5YFE1-F1
#
_entry.id   AF-A0A4Q5YFE1-F1
#
_cell.length_a   1.000
_cell.length_b   1.000
_cell.length_c   1.000
_cell.angle_alpha   90.00
_cell.angle_beta   90.00
_cell.angle_gamma   90.00
#
_symmetry.space_group_name_H-M   'P 1'
#
loop_
_entity.id
_entity.type
_entity.pdbx_description
1 polymer ?
#
loop_
_entity_poly.entity_id
_entity_poly.type
_entity_poly.pdbx_seq_one_letter_code
_entity_poly.pdbx_strand_id
1 'polypeptide(L)'
;MQQNHYDYIIAGTGLAGLSLAMHIVQQKALQNKRILLVDEVRKGANDRTWCFWEKGDGFFEPVVCKRWDKLWFLSEGFSKELSIAPYRYKMIRGIDFYRHCLETLEKRS
;
A
#
# COMPACT_ATOMS: atom_id res chain seq x y z
N MET A 1 -36.71 -1.70 -5.87
CA MET A 1 -35.43 -1.41 -5.18
C MET A 1 -34.33 -1.56 -6.22
N GLN A 2 -33.52 -0.53 -6.46
CA GLN A 2 -32.43 -0.62 -7.43
C GLN A 2 -31.35 -1.54 -6.83
N GLN A 3 -31.11 -2.70 -7.43
CA GLN A 3 -30.07 -3.61 -6.95
C GLN A 3 -28.69 -3.00 -7.25
N ASN A 4 -27.98 -2.62 -6.21
CA ASN A 4 -26.58 -2.21 -6.32
C ASN A 4 -25.71 -3.47 -6.48
N HIS A 5 -25.52 -3.92 -7.73
CA HIS A 5 -24.68 -5.07 -8.07
C HIS A 5 -23.18 -4.70 -8.09
N TYR A 6 -22.38 -5.17 -7.15
CA TYR A 6 -20.92 -4.97 -7.18
C TYR A 6 -20.23 -6.20 -7.78
N ASP A 7 -19.21 -6.00 -8.61
CA ASP A 7 -18.39 -7.09 -9.14
C ASP A 7 -17.42 -7.62 -8.07
N TYR A 8 -16.93 -6.74 -7.20
CA TYR A 8 -16.02 -7.06 -6.11
C TYR A 8 -16.48 -6.40 -4.81
N ILE A 9 -16.38 -7.14 -3.72
CA ILE A 9 -16.56 -6.62 -2.37
C ILE A 9 -15.27 -6.91 -1.60
N ILE A 10 -14.65 -5.85 -1.08
CA ILE A 10 -13.44 -5.95 -0.26
C ILE A 10 -13.82 -5.54 1.16
N ALA A 11 -13.90 -6.54 2.04
CA ALA A 11 -14.12 -6.34 3.47
C ALA A 11 -12.76 -6.16 4.16
N GLY A 12 -12.47 -4.93 4.54
CA GLY A 12 -11.21 -4.48 5.13
C GLY A 12 -10.48 -3.50 4.21
N THR A 13 -10.29 -2.28 4.69
CA THR A 13 -9.54 -1.18 4.07
C THR A 13 -8.17 -0.99 4.72
N GLY A 14 -7.56 -2.10 5.15
CA GLY A 14 -6.14 -2.14 5.53
C GLY A 14 -5.21 -2.21 4.31
N LEU A 15 -3.93 -2.52 4.54
CA LEU A 15 -2.92 -2.64 3.48
C LEU A 15 -3.37 -3.57 2.35
N ALA A 16 -3.81 -4.79 2.68
CA ALA A 16 -4.18 -5.79 1.69
C ALA A 16 -5.35 -5.34 0.82
N GLY A 17 -6.45 -4.89 1.44
CA GLY A 17 -7.66 -4.51 0.72
C GLY A 17 -7.48 -3.26 -0.15
N LEU A 18 -6.83 -2.22 0.37
CA LEU A 18 -6.55 -1.02 -0.42
C LEU A 18 -5.51 -1.28 -1.51
N SER A 19 -4.47 -2.08 -1.25
CA SER A 19 -3.51 -2.45 -2.30
C SER A 19 -4.18 -3.23 -3.42
N LEU A 20 -5.08 -4.16 -3.10
CA LEU A 20 -5.85 -4.91 -4.09
C LEU A 20 -6.74 -3.97 -4.91
N ALA A 21 -7.53 -3.11 -4.25
CA ALA A 21 -8.39 -2.14 -4.92
C ALA A 21 -7.59 -1.25 -5.89
N MET A 22 -6.44 -0.73 -5.45
CA MET A 22 -5.54 0.09 -6.24
C MET A 22 -5.03 -0.64 -7.50
N HIS A 23 -4.67 -1.92 -7.40
CA HIS A 23 -4.26 -2.71 -8.56
C HIS A 23 -5.42 -3.03 -9.50
N ILE A 24 -6.62 -3.30 -8.98
CA ILE A 24 -7.82 -3.52 -9.80
C ILE A 24 -8.13 -2.28 -10.63
N VAL A 25 -8.17 -1.08 -10.03
CA VAL A 25 -8.53 0.15 -10.77
C VAL A 25 -7.47 0.58 -11.78
N GLN A 26 -6.22 0.16 -11.63
CA GLN A 26 -5.19 0.38 -12.64
C GLN A 26 -5.22 -0.62 -13.80
N GLN A 27 -5.76 -1.82 -13.58
CA GLN A 27 -5.84 -2.84 -14.61
C GLN A 27 -6.91 -2.47 -15.64
N LYS A 28 -6.51 -2.24 -16.91
CA LYS A 28 -7.40 -1.84 -18.01
C LYS A 28 -8.56 -2.81 -18.19
N ALA A 29 -8.30 -4.12 -18.08
CA ALA A 29 -9.33 -5.16 -18.23
C ALA A 29 -10.41 -5.13 -17.14
N LEU A 30 -10.16 -4.45 -16.01
CA LEU A 30 -11.06 -4.41 -14.85
C LEU A 30 -11.65 -3.01 -14.60
N GLN A 31 -11.41 -2.03 -15.49
CA GLN A 31 -11.86 -0.65 -15.28
C GLN A 31 -13.38 -0.49 -15.19
N ASN A 32 -14.15 -1.38 -15.82
CA ASN A 32 -15.62 -1.33 -15.79
C ASN A 32 -16.21 -2.06 -14.56
N LYS A 33 -15.38 -2.56 -13.64
CA LYS A 33 -15.80 -3.34 -12.49
C LYS A 33 -16.13 -2.44 -11.31
N ARG A 34 -17.30 -2.64 -10.69
CA ARG A 34 -17.72 -1.88 -9.50
C ARG A 34 -17.19 -2.57 -8.25
N ILE A 35 -16.45 -1.82 -7.44
CA ILE A 35 -15.84 -2.31 -6.20
C ILE A 35 -16.53 -1.66 -5.01
N LEU A 36 -17.01 -2.47 -4.07
CA LEU A 36 -17.46 -2.00 -2.76
C LEU A 36 -16.36 -2.22 -1.73
N LEU A 37 -15.94 -1.16 -1.05
CA LEU A 37 -15.04 -1.23 0.09
C LEU A 37 -15.86 -1.12 1.38
N VAL A 38 -15.68 -2.08 2.30
CA VAL A 38 -16.38 -2.10 3.58
C VAL A 38 -15.35 -2.23 4.70
N ASP A 39 -15.43 -1.39 5.72
CA ASP A 39 -14.59 -1.49 6.91
C ASP A 39 -15.38 -0.99 8.12
N GLU A 40 -15.11 -1.56 9.29
CA GLU A 40 -15.70 -1.13 10.56
C GLU A 40 -15.15 0.23 11.00
N VAL A 41 -13.91 0.55 10.65
CA VAL A 41 -13.21 1.76 11.09
C VAL A 41 -12.77 2.57 9.88
N ARG A 42 -13.25 3.82 9.83
CA ARG A 42 -12.80 4.80 8.84
C ARG A 42 -11.31 5.07 9.00
N LYS A 43 -10.54 4.88 7.93
CA LYS A 43 -9.10 5.14 7.94
C LYS A 43 -8.83 6.64 7.87
N GLY A 44 -8.18 7.17 8.91
CA GLY A 44 -7.86 8.59 9.01
C GLY A 44 -6.79 8.93 10.06
N ALA A 45 -6.30 7.94 10.81
CA ALA A 45 -5.22 8.11 11.78
C ALA A 45 -3.90 7.56 11.21
N ASN A 46 -2.77 8.13 11.66
CA ASN A 46 -1.46 7.56 11.41
C ASN A 46 -1.16 6.46 12.44
N ASP A 47 -1.83 5.31 12.28
CA ASP A 47 -1.85 4.23 13.28
C ASP A 47 -0.70 3.23 13.13
N ARG A 48 0.02 3.26 12.01
CA ARG A 48 1.05 2.29 11.66
C ARG A 48 2.04 2.81 10.64
N THR A 49 3.06 2.01 10.38
CA THR A 49 4.03 2.23 9.32
C THR A 49 4.06 1.00 8.43
N TRP A 50 4.19 1.21 7.12
CA TRP A 50 4.27 0.14 6.16
C TRP A 50 5.68 0.08 5.61
N CYS A 51 6.39 -0.99 5.95
CA CYS A 51 7.74 -1.19 5.48
C CYS A 51 7.85 -2.44 4.61
N PHE A 52 8.53 -2.32 3.48
CA PHE A 52 8.55 -3.36 2.45
C PHE A 52 9.85 -3.32 1.65
N TRP A 53 10.11 -4.43 0.95
CA TRP A 53 11.29 -4.61 0.11
C TRP A 53 10.88 -4.52 -1.35
N GLU A 54 11.61 -3.73 -2.14
CA GLU A 54 11.32 -3.57 -3.56
C GLU A 54 12.60 -3.34 -4.36
N LYS A 55 12.62 -3.80 -5.62
CA LYS A 55 13.65 -3.45 -6.59
C LYS A 55 13.17 -2.24 -7.40
N GLY A 56 13.99 -1.20 -7.49
CA GLY A 56 13.63 0.02 -8.22
C GLY A 56 12.47 0.77 -7.55
N ASP A 57 11.71 1.53 -8.35
CA ASP A 57 10.58 2.34 -7.89
C ASP A 57 9.26 1.63 -8.17
N GLY A 58 8.35 1.73 -7.21
CA GLY A 58 7.11 0.97 -7.18
C GLY A 58 5.86 1.81 -7.39
N PHE A 59 4.73 1.11 -7.36
CA PHE A 59 3.40 1.72 -7.42
C PHE A 59 3.21 2.82 -6.37
N PHE A 60 3.70 2.57 -5.15
CA PHE A 60 3.53 3.47 -4.02
C PHE A 60 4.72 4.44 -3.83
N GLU A 61 5.63 4.56 -4.80
CA GLU A 61 6.79 5.45 -4.68
C GLU A 61 6.43 6.90 -4.29
N PRO A 62 5.33 7.51 -4.79
CA PRO A 62 4.96 8.88 -4.42
C PRO A 62 4.70 9.11 -2.92
N VAL A 63 4.45 8.06 -2.15
CA VAL A 63 4.18 8.13 -0.70
C VAL A 63 5.28 7.53 0.17
N VAL A 64 6.39 7.08 -0.42
CA VAL A 64 7.55 6.58 0.33
C VAL A 64 8.21 7.75 1.06
N CYS A 65 8.19 7.71 2.40
CA CYS A 65 8.78 8.76 3.23
C CYS A 65 10.23 8.46 3.64
N LYS A 66 10.67 7.20 3.55
CA LYS A 66 12.06 6.81 3.84
C LYS A 66 12.47 5.56 3.05
N ARG A 67 13.74 5.49 2.69
CA ARG A 67 14.37 4.36 1.99
C ARG A 67 15.75 4.06 2.56
N TRP A 68 16.14 2.80 2.49
CA TRP A 68 17.46 2.31 2.90
C TRP A 68 18.00 1.38 1.80
N ASP A 69 19.27 1.56 1.45
CA ASP A 69 20.03 0.70 0.53
C ASP A 69 21.00 -0.25 1.26
N LYS A 70 21.09 -0.10 2.59
CA LYS A 70 21.96 -0.88 3.48
C LYS A 70 21.28 -1.13 4.82
N LEU A 71 21.69 -2.20 5.50
CA LEU A 71 21.24 -2.54 6.86
C LEU A 71 22.42 -2.90 7.75
N TRP A 72 22.27 -2.64 9.05
CA TRP A 72 23.19 -3.14 10.05
C TRP A 72 22.75 -4.52 10.54
N PHE A 73 23.66 -5.49 10.50
CA PHE A 73 23.52 -6.75 11.21
C PHE A 73 24.39 -6.69 12.46
N LEU A 74 23.76 -6.88 13.62
CA LEU A 74 24.39 -6.78 14.93
C LEU A 74 24.19 -8.11 15.68
N SER A 75 25.26 -8.65 16.22
CA SER A 75 25.25 -9.74 17.19
C SER A 75 26.37 -9.55 18.21
N GLU A 76 26.47 -10.44 19.20
CA GLU A 76 27.58 -10.40 20.15
C GLU A 76 28.92 -10.55 19.42
N GLY A 77 29.84 -9.59 19.61
CA GLY A 77 31.15 -9.57 18.97
C GLY A 77 31.17 -9.33 17.45
N PHE A 78 30.02 -9.08 16.80
CA PHE A 78 29.95 -8.87 15.35
C PHE A 78 28.99 -7.73 14.99
N SER A 79 29.49 -6.82 14.18
CA SER A 79 28.72 -5.70 13.64
C SER A 79 29.15 -5.45 12.21
N LYS A 80 28.20 -5.50 11.27
CA LYS A 80 28.49 -5.27 9.87
C LYS A 80 27.34 -4.55 9.18
N GLU A 81 27.69 -3.51 8.42
CA GLU A 81 26.79 -2.91 7.45
C GLU A 81 26.79 -3.75 6.17
N LEU A 82 25.62 -4.19 5.75
CA LEU A 82 25.41 -5.03 4.57
C LEU A 82 24.63 -4.24 3.52
N SER A 83 25.10 -4.28 2.28
CA SER A 83 24.29 -3.83 1.14
C SER A 83 23.14 -4.81 0.92
N ILE A 84 21.97 -4.25 0.61
CA ILE A 84 20.78 -5.03 0.26
C ILE A 84 20.44 -4.97 -1.23
N ALA A 85 21.38 -4.48 -2.06
CA ALA A 85 21.22 -4.48 -3.50
C ALA A 85 20.87 -5.89 -4.03
N PRO A 86 19.96 -6.01 -5.02
CA PRO A 86 19.32 -4.93 -5.77
C PRO A 86 18.02 -4.40 -5.12
N TYR A 87 17.72 -4.78 -3.88
CA TYR A 87 16.54 -4.33 -3.15
C TYR A 87 16.81 -3.04 -2.37
N ARG A 88 15.73 -2.30 -2.13
CA ARG A 88 15.65 -1.23 -1.15
C ARG A 88 14.60 -1.59 -0.13
N TYR A 89 14.89 -1.31 1.14
CA TYR A 89 13.86 -1.28 2.16
C TYR A 89 13.21 0.10 2.14
N LYS A 90 11.89 0.16 2.14
CA LYS A 90 11.11 1.39 2.03
C LYS A 90 10.11 1.48 3.15
N MET A 91 9.71 2.70 3.50
CA MET A 91 8.73 2.99 4.54
C MET A 91 7.73 4.03 4.04
N ILE A 92 6.45 3.77 4.30
CA ILE A 92 5.34 4.70 4.11
C ILE A 92 4.64 4.90 5.46
N ARG A 93 4.21 6.14 5.75
CA ARG A 93 3.35 6.41 6.93
C ARG A 93 1.94 5.92 6.64
N GLY A 94 1.28 5.28 7.60
CA GLY A 94 -0.06 4.73 7.41
C GLY A 94 -1.04 5.76 6.87
N ILE A 95 -1.01 6.99 7.39
CA ILE A 95 -1.89 8.07 6.95
C ILE A 95 -1.68 8.47 5.48
N ASP A 96 -0.43 8.50 5.02
CA ASP A 96 -0.10 8.88 3.64
C ASP A 96 -0.53 7.78 2.67
N PHE A 97 -0.39 6.51 3.07
CA PHE A 97 -0.92 5.37 2.33
C PHE A 97 -2.45 5.44 2.20
N TYR A 98 -3.17 5.66 3.30
CA TYR A 98 -4.63 5.71 3.28
C TYR A 98 -5.14 6.87 2.41
N ARG A 99 -4.60 8.08 2.59
CA ARG A 99 -4.97 9.25 1.78
C ARG A 99 -4.74 9.00 0.30
N HIS A 100 -3.54 8.55 -0.06
CA HIS A 100 -3.19 8.28 -1.45
C HIS A 100 -4.11 7.24 -2.11
N CYS A 101 -4.42 6.15 -1.41
CA CYS A 101 -5.32 5.12 -1.94
C CYS A 101 -6.75 5.66 -2.08
N LEU A 102 -7.31 6.23 -1.02
CA LEU A 102 -8.70 6.69 -1.01
C LEU A 102 -8.93 7.84 -2.01
N GLU A 103 -8.03 8.83 -2.08
CA GLU A 103 -8.11 9.92 -3.07
C GLU A 103 -8.00 9.40 -4.51
N THR A 104 -7.18 8.37 -4.75
CA THR A 104 -7.06 7.77 -6.10
C THR A 104 -8.31 7.00 -6.49
N LEU A 105 -8.94 6.31 -5.53
CA LEU A 105 -10.16 5.53 -5.74
C LEU A 105 -11.38 6.46 -5.91
N GLU A 106 -11.48 7.54 -5.14
CA GLU A 106 -12.55 8.54 -5.26
C GLU A 106 -12.54 9.23 -6.63
N LYS A 107 -11.36 9.55 -7.19
CA LYS A 107 -11.24 10.13 -8.55
C LYS A 107 -11.72 9.21 -9.67
N ARG A 108 -11.93 7.93 -9.39
CA ARG A 108 -12.39 6.90 -10.34
C ARG A 108 -13.80 6.40 -10.04
N SER A 109 -14.47 6.99 -9.05
CA SER A 109 -15.83 6.65 -8.64
C SER A 109 -16.89 7.42 -9.42
#